data_AF-A0A9E5HQ09-F1
#
_entry.id   AF-A0A9E5HQ09-F1
#
_cell.length_a   1.000
_cell.length_b   1.000
_cell.length_c   1.000
_cell.angle_alpha   90.00
_cell.angle_beta   90.00
_cell.angle_gamma   90.00
#
_symmetry.space_group_name_H-M   'P 1'
#
loop_
_entity.id
_entity.type
_entity.pdbx_description
1 polymer ?
#
loop_
_entity_poly.entity_id
_entity_poly.type
_entity_poly.pdbx_seq_one_letter_code
_entity_poly.pdbx_strand_id
1 'polypeptide(L)'
;TMALLQGVLVGLISTLLYSYAVTNLGPAKTGAIGALTPVLTLLGGWLYLGENITANKLAGMILVTFGVMLASGVVKTFKRSA
;
A
#
# COMPACT_ATOMS: atom_id res chain seq x y z
N THR A 1 11.39 2.40 22.87
CA THR A 1 10.71 1.22 22.29
C THR A 1 10.14 1.48 20.91
N MET A 2 9.34 2.54 20.70
CA MET A 2 8.69 2.80 19.41
C MET A 2 9.66 3.03 18.24
N ALA A 3 10.77 3.73 18.47
CA ALA A 3 11.79 3.95 17.43
C ALA A 3 12.48 2.64 16.99
N LEU A 4 12.72 1.72 17.92
CA LEU A 4 13.24 0.38 17.61
C LEU A 4 12.23 -0.43 16.80
N LEU A 5 10.95 -0.39 17.18
CA LEU A 5 9.89 -1.08 16.46
C LEU A 5 9.76 -0.57 15.02
N GLN A 6 9.65 0.74 14.83
CA GLN A 6 9.54 1.32 13.48
C GLN A 6 10.83 1.14 12.68
N GLY A 7 12.00 1.34 13.28
CA GLY A 7 13.28 1.17 12.58
C GLY A 7 13.53 -0.27 12.12
N VAL A 8 13.29 -1.25 13.00
CA VAL A 8 13.58 -2.66 12.71
C VAL A 8 12.46 -3.30 11.90
N LEU A 9 11.20 -3.22 12.36
CA LEU A 9 10.08 -3.89 11.67
C LEU A 9 9.68 -3.16 10.39
N VAL A 10 9.40 -1.85 10.48
CA VAL A 10 8.89 -1.07 9.34
C VAL A 10 10.02 -0.66 8.41
N GLY A 11 11.16 -0.24 8.94
CA GLY A 11 12.32 0.15 8.13
C GLY A 11 13.01 -1.06 7.52
N LEU A 12 13.70 -1.86 8.33
CA LEU A 12 14.55 -2.95 7.86
C LEU A 12 13.74 -4.12 7.27
N ILE A 13 12.86 -4.72 8.06
CA ILE A 13 12.18 -5.95 7.65
C ILE A 13 11.20 -5.68 6.49
N SER A 14 10.34 -4.67 6.59
CA SER A 14 9.39 -4.37 5.50
C SER A 14 10.09 -4.04 4.19
N THR A 15 11.20 -3.29 4.22
CA THR A 15 11.93 -2.93 2.99
C THR A 15 12.61 -4.14 2.35
N LEU A 16 13.19 -5.05 3.15
CA LEU A 16 13.76 -6.29 2.64
C LEU A 16 12.68 -7.20 2.03
N LEU A 17 11.54 -7.37 2.70
CA LEU A 17 10.42 -8.14 2.18
C LEU A 17 9.83 -7.53 0.92
N TYR A 18 9.70 -6.20 0.88
CA TYR A 18 9.22 -5.50 -0.32
C TYR A 18 10.19 -5.69 -1.48
N SER A 19 11.50 -5.58 -1.24
CA SER A 19 12.53 -5.82 -2.25
C SER A 19 12.49 -7.26 -2.77
N TYR A 20 12.32 -8.23 -1.88
CA TYR A 20 12.11 -9.63 -2.22
C TYR A 20 10.81 -9.85 -3.03
N ALA A 21 9.73 -9.17 -2.66
CA ALA A 21 8.47 -9.24 -3.41
C ALA A 21 8.65 -8.65 -4.82
N VAL A 22 9.36 -7.54 -4.97
CA VAL A 22 9.68 -6.93 -6.28
C VAL A 22 10.46 -7.91 -7.16
N THR A 23 11.45 -8.63 -6.64
CA THR A 23 12.23 -9.58 -7.43
C THR A 23 11.44 -10.82 -7.85
N ASN A 24 10.50 -11.28 -7.02
CA ASN A 24 9.71 -12.49 -7.31
C ASN A 24 8.43 -12.23 -8.13
N LEU A 25 7.72 -11.14 -7.85
CA LEU A 25 6.41 -10.82 -8.46
C LEU A 25 6.51 -9.78 -9.59
N GLY A 26 7.65 -9.08 -9.66
CA GLY A 26 7.86 -7.95 -10.53
C GLY A 26 7.32 -6.63 -9.95
N PRO A 27 7.93 -5.49 -10.30
CA PRO A 27 7.61 -4.19 -9.70
C PRO A 27 6.16 -3.74 -9.90
N ALA A 28 5.52 -4.13 -11.02
CA ALA A 28 4.13 -3.78 -11.29
C ALA A 28 3.14 -4.44 -10.31
N LYS A 29 3.25 -5.76 -10.10
CA LYS A 29 2.36 -6.48 -9.17
C LYS A 29 2.63 -6.09 -7.73
N THR A 30 3.90 -5.93 -7.35
CA THR A 30 4.26 -5.53 -5.99
C THR A 30 3.79 -4.11 -5.67
N GLY A 31 3.91 -3.17 -6.61
CA GLY A 31 3.33 -1.83 -6.48
C GLY A 31 1.80 -1.83 -6.37
N ALA A 32 1.12 -2.73 -7.09
CA ALA A 32 -0.32 -2.93 -6.98
C ALA A 32 -0.74 -3.34 -5.57
N ILE A 33 -0.04 -4.30 -4.99
CA ILE A 33 -0.28 -4.74 -3.61
C ILE A 33 0.04 -3.61 -2.63
N GLY A 34 1.10 -2.83 -2.90
CA GLY A 34 1.42 -1.62 -2.14
C GLY A 34 0.30 -0.57 -2.13
N ALA A 35 -0.52 -0.50 -3.20
CA ALA A 35 -1.67 0.40 -3.29
C ALA A 35 -2.79 0.08 -2.28
N LEU A 36 -2.80 -1.14 -1.73
CA LEU A 36 -3.72 -1.53 -0.66
C LEU A 36 -3.30 -0.99 0.71
N THR A 37 -2.04 -0.58 0.88
CA THR A 37 -1.54 0.00 2.14
C THR A 37 -2.43 1.11 2.70
N PRO A 38 -2.76 2.19 1.95
CA PRO A 38 -3.66 3.24 2.46
C PRO A 38 -5.06 2.73 2.84
N VAL A 39 -5.58 1.72 2.15
CA VAL A 39 -6.87 1.10 2.48
C VAL A 39 -6.79 0.37 3.82
N LEU A 40 -5.74 -0.45 4.00
CA LEU A 40 -5.48 -1.17 5.24
C LEU A 40 -5.16 -0.21 6.40
N THR A 41 -4.44 0.88 6.15
CA THR A 41 -4.17 1.92 7.14
C THR A 41 -5.45 2.59 7.59
N LEU A 42 -6.37 2.93 6.68
CA LEU A 42 -7.65 3.52 7.06
C LEU A 42 -8.51 2.54 7.88
N LEU A 43 -8.61 1.28 7.43
CA LEU A 43 -9.33 0.23 8.16
C LEU A 43 -8.72 0.00 9.55
N GLY A 44 -7.39 -0.01 9.65
CA GLY A 44 -6.68 -0.13 10.91
C GLY A 44 -6.93 1.08 11.83
N GLY A 45 -6.94 2.29 11.30
CA GLY A 45 -7.29 3.50 12.05
C GLY A 45 -8.74 3.46 12.58
N TRP A 46 -9.68 2.99 11.77
CA TRP A 46 -11.06 2.82 12.22
C TRP A 46 -11.20 1.71 13.28
N LEU A 47 -10.56 0.54 13.09
CA LEU A 47 -10.72 -0.61 13.98
C LEU A 47 -9.95 -0.46 15.30
N TYR A 48 -8.69 0.00 15.26
CA TYR A 48 -7.80 0.05 16.42
C TYR A 48 -7.80 1.40 17.12
N LEU A 49 -7.96 2.51 16.37
CA LEU A 49 -7.97 3.86 16.96
C LEU A 49 -9.39 4.42 17.13
N GLY A 50 -10.42 3.75 16.62
CA GLY A 50 -11.80 4.23 16.70
C GLY A 50 -12.04 5.50 15.89
N GLU A 51 -11.20 5.78 14.89
CA GLU A 51 -11.32 7.00 14.10
C GLU A 51 -12.58 6.99 13.22
N ASN A 52 -13.40 8.05 13.29
CA ASN A 52 -14.51 8.21 12.36
C ASN A 52 -13.98 8.39 10.92
N ILE A 53 -14.48 7.54 10.01
CA ILE A 53 -14.21 7.65 8.58
C ILE A 53 -15.05 8.79 8.02
N THR A 54 -14.42 9.95 7.83
CA THR A 54 -15.04 11.12 7.20
C THR A 54 -14.85 11.10 5.68
N ALA A 55 -15.72 11.81 4.95
CA ALA A 55 -15.67 11.89 3.49
C ALA A 55 -14.29 12.31 2.95
N ASN A 56 -13.59 13.21 3.67
CA ASN A 56 -12.25 13.66 3.29
C ASN A 56 -11.21 12.53 3.36
N LYS A 57 -11.27 11.67 4.39
CA LYS A 57 -10.37 10.52 4.52
C LYS A 57 -10.62 9.50 3.40
N LEU A 58 -11.88 9.29 3.04
CA LEU A 58 -12.26 8.41 1.94
C LEU A 58 -11.79 8.96 0.59
N ALA A 59 -11.97 10.27 0.35
CA ALA A 59 -11.48 10.93 -0.86
C ALA A 59 -9.94 10.86 -0.99
N GLY A 60 -9.23 11.08 0.11
CA GLY A 60 -7.76 10.91 0.17
C GLY A 60 -7.32 9.48 -0.12
N MET A 61 -7.99 8.49 0.47
CA MET A 61 -7.72 7.07 0.19
C MET A 61 -7.91 6.76 -1.29
N ILE A 62 -9.05 7.14 -1.87
CA ILE A 62 -9.35 6.90 -3.29
C ILE A 62 -8.28 7.55 -4.16
N LEU A 63 -7.88 8.78 -3.88
CA LEU A 63 -6.87 9.51 -4.64
C LEU A 63 -5.49 8.84 -4.57
N VAL A 64 -5.06 8.40 -3.39
CA VAL A 64 -3.78 7.68 -3.23
C VAL A 64 -3.82 6.32 -3.92
N THR A 65 -4.87 5.52 -3.69
CA THR A 65 -5.01 4.20 -4.34
C THR A 65 -5.04 4.34 -5.85
N PHE A 66 -5.75 5.34 -6.39
CA PHE A 66 -5.80 5.61 -7.83
C PHE A 66 -4.44 6.05 -8.38
N GLY A 67 -3.74 6.95 -7.69
CA GLY A 67 -2.38 7.38 -8.06
C GLY A 67 -1.39 6.21 -8.10
N VAL A 68 -1.43 5.32 -7.10
CA VAL A 68 -0.55 4.14 -7.06
C VAL A 68 -0.94 3.14 -8.16
N MET A 69 -2.23 2.92 -8.46
CA MET A 69 -2.66 2.06 -9.57
C MET A 69 -2.15 2.54 -10.92
N LEU A 70 -2.13 3.86 -11.15
CA LEU A 70 -1.56 4.45 -12.36
C LEU A 70 -0.03 4.26 -12.41
N ALA A 71 0.66 4.54 -11.30
CA ALA A 71 2.12 4.46 -11.21
C ALA A 71 2.65 3.02 -11.32
N SER A 72 1.94 2.04 -10.75
CA SER A 72 2.33 0.62 -10.78
C SER A 72 2.06 -0.06 -12.12
N GLY A 73 1.42 0.62 -13.09
CA GLY A 73 1.28 0.13 -14.45
C GLY A 73 0.37 -1.11 -14.60
N VAL A 74 -0.34 -1.51 -13.54
CA VAL A 74 -1.35 -2.59 -13.53
C VAL A 74 -2.38 -2.42 -14.63
N VAL A 75 -2.77 -1.17 -14.89
CA VAL A 75 -3.71 -0.79 -15.95
C VAL A 75 -3.20 -1.24 -17.34
N LYS A 76 -1.89 -1.33 -17.54
CA LYS A 76 -1.27 -1.77 -18.80
C LYS A 76 -1.17 -3.30 -18.90
N THR A 77 -1.02 -4.01 -17.78
CA THR A 77 -1.00 -5.48 -17.74
C THR A 77 -2.38 -6.08 -18.06
N PHE A 78 -3.46 -5.44 -17.61
CA PHE A 78 -4.82 -5.92 -17.87
C PHE A 78 -5.21 -5.85 -19.37
N LYS A 79 -4.62 -4.91 -20.11
CA LYS A 79 -4.92 -4.67 -21.53
C LYS A 79 -4.22 -5.62 -22.51
N ARG A 80 -3.40 -6.57 -22.02
CA ARG A 80 -2.66 -7.53 -22.86
C ARG A 80 -3.21 -8.96 -22.80
N SER A 81 -4.33 -9.16 -22.10
CA SER A 81 -5.04 -10.44 -21.98
C SER A 81 -6.48 -10.37 -22.52
N ALA A 82 -6.77 -9.41 -23.41
CA ALA A 82 -7.99 -9.32 -24.20
C ALA A 82 -7.61 -9.24 -25.68
#